data_AF-A0A8J8C1L5-F1
#
_entry.id   AF-A0A8J8C1L5-F1
#
_cell.length_a   1.000
_cell.length_b   1.000
_cell.length_c   1.000
_cell.angle_alpha   90.00
_cell.angle_beta   90.00
_cell.angle_gamma   90.00
#
_symmetry.space_group_name_H-M   'P 1'
#
loop_
_entity.id
_entity.type
_entity.pdbx_description
1 polymer ?
#
loop_
_entity_poly.entity_id
_entity_poly.type
_entity_poly.pdbx_seq_one_letter_code
_entity_poly.pdbx_strand_id
1 'polypeptide(L)'
;FAEPGEEFSGIGMKSPVLLEGNELVIEAGDELIAMYPHRDADKSKITLSTQDVLIVVCGAPGIPLETLKKAQQVAEEYIGTFCGGKKQV
;
A
#
# COMPACT_ATOMS: atom_id res chain seq x y z
N PHE A 1 -2.59 -11.92 -8.10
CA PHE A 1 -2.73 -12.86 -6.97
C PHE A 1 -1.33 -13.37 -6.69
N ALA A 2 -1.02 -13.65 -5.42
CA ALA A 2 0.29 -14.13 -5.03
C ALA A 2 0.68 -15.42 -5.77
N GLU A 3 1.98 -15.69 -5.85
CA GLU A 3 2.45 -17.01 -6.24
C GLU A 3 2.39 -17.98 -5.05
N PRO A 4 2.03 -19.27 -5.25
CA PRO A 4 2.09 -20.25 -4.17
C PRO A 4 3.50 -20.39 -3.61
N GLY A 5 3.64 -20.20 -2.29
CA GLY A 5 4.93 -20.21 -1.60
C GLY A 5 5.67 -18.87 -1.65
N GLU A 6 5.07 -17.82 -2.21
CA GLU A 6 5.63 -16.47 -2.14
C GLU A 6 5.70 -15.97 -0.70
N GLU A 7 6.83 -15.38 -0.32
CA GLU A 7 7.07 -14.93 1.05
C GLU A 7 6.57 -13.49 1.26
N PHE A 8 5.73 -13.29 2.26
CA PHE A 8 5.26 -11.96 2.67
C PHE A 8 5.65 -11.63 4.11
N SER A 9 6.30 -10.48 4.28
CA SER A 9 6.61 -9.89 5.58
C SER A 9 5.83 -8.59 5.76
N GLY A 10 4.77 -8.62 6.55
CA GLY A 10 3.95 -7.45 6.85
C GLY A 10 4.45 -6.62 8.03
N ILE A 11 4.06 -5.35 8.09
CA ILE A 11 4.43 -4.43 9.18
C ILE A 11 4.07 -5.05 10.54
N GLY A 12 5.06 -5.14 11.44
CA GLY A 12 4.89 -5.63 12.81
C GLY A 12 4.72 -7.15 12.95
N MET A 13 4.91 -7.92 11.87
CA MET A 13 4.94 -9.38 11.95
C MET A 13 6.25 -9.86 12.59
N LYS A 14 6.18 -10.96 13.35
CA LYS A 14 7.36 -11.56 14.01
C LYS A 14 8.21 -12.37 13.04
N SER A 15 7.58 -12.92 12.01
CA SER A 15 8.20 -13.72 10.97
C SER A 15 7.40 -13.58 9.68
N PRO A 16 8.03 -13.78 8.52
CA PRO A 16 7.33 -13.88 7.24
C PRO A 16 6.31 -15.02 7.22
N VAL A 17 5.35 -14.95 6.30
CA VAL A 17 4.40 -16.02 5.97
C VAL A 17 4.58 -16.44 4.53
N LEU A 18 4.23 -17.69 4.22
CA LEU A 18 4.13 -18.17 2.85
C LEU A 18 2.69 -18.03 2.39
N LEU A 19 2.48 -17.43 1.23
CA LEU A 19 1.17 -17.24 0.62
C LEU A 19 0.73 -18.51 -0.13
N GLU A 20 -0.57 -18.76 -0.17
CA GLU A 20 -1.14 -19.96 -0.80
C GLU A 20 -1.41 -19.76 -2.31
N GLY A 21 -1.36 -18.51 -2.78
CA GLY A 21 -1.55 -18.11 -4.18
C GLY A 21 -2.97 -17.69 -4.53
N ASN A 22 -3.84 -17.52 -3.54
CA ASN A 22 -5.20 -17.00 -3.68
C ASN A 22 -5.37 -15.60 -3.10
N GLU A 23 -4.31 -15.06 -2.49
CA GLU A 23 -4.27 -13.75 -1.88
C GLU A 23 -4.14 -12.66 -2.94
N LEU A 24 -4.93 -11.61 -2.80
CA LEU A 24 -4.79 -10.42 -3.64
C LEU A 24 -3.62 -9.59 -3.09
N VAL A 25 -2.60 -9.40 -3.92
CA VAL A 25 -1.39 -8.67 -3.54
C VAL A 25 -1.17 -7.47 -4.46
N ILE A 26 -0.39 -6.52 -3.97
CA ILE A 26 0.10 -5.37 -4.73
C ILE A 26 1.61 -5.48 -4.78
N GLU A 27 2.15 -5.41 -6.00
CA GLU A 27 3.58 -5.54 -6.29
C GLU A 27 4.10 -4.26 -6.94
N ALA A 28 5.35 -3.92 -6.65
CA ALA A 28 6.10 -2.86 -7.31
C ALA A 28 7.40 -3.44 -7.88
N GLY A 29 7.37 -3.81 -9.17
CA GLY A 29 8.42 -4.66 -9.73
C GLY A 29 8.30 -6.08 -9.17
N ASP A 30 9.41 -6.62 -8.66
CA ASP A 30 9.47 -7.98 -8.09
C ASP A 30 9.23 -8.00 -6.56
N GLU A 31 8.70 -6.91 -5.99
CA GLU A 31 8.57 -6.74 -4.54
C GLU A 31 7.11 -6.57 -4.13
N LEU A 32 6.65 -7.43 -3.22
CA LEU A 32 5.35 -7.29 -2.58
C LEU A 32 5.34 -6.06 -1.67
N ILE A 33 4.41 -5.14 -1.93
CA ILE A 33 4.22 -3.94 -1.10
C ILE A 33 2.98 -4.03 -0.21
N ALA A 34 2.01 -4.87 -0.54
CA ALA A 34 0.85 -5.14 0.31
C ALA A 34 0.16 -6.47 -0.04
N MET A 35 -0.42 -7.10 0.98
CA MET A 35 -1.47 -8.11 0.83
C MET A 35 -2.82 -7.42 1.03
N TYR A 36 -3.52 -7.10 -0.05
CA TYR A 36 -4.73 -6.29 -0.05
C TYR A 36 -5.98 -7.10 0.30
N PRO A 37 -6.92 -6.57 1.12
CA PRO A 37 -6.88 -5.34 1.91
C PRO A 37 -6.44 -5.60 3.36
N HIS A 38 -5.57 -6.59 3.60
CA HIS A 38 -5.24 -7.07 4.93
C HIS A 38 -4.08 -6.30 5.58
N ARG A 39 -2.96 -6.12 4.87
CA ARG A 39 -1.71 -5.62 5.48
C ARG A 39 -0.70 -5.10 4.46
N ASP A 40 0.01 -4.04 4.82
CA ASP A 40 1.15 -3.51 4.06
C ASP A 40 2.45 -4.25 4.40
N ALA A 41 3.35 -4.37 3.43
CA ALA A 41 4.65 -4.99 3.61
C ALA A 41 5.55 -4.14 4.53
N ASP A 42 6.35 -4.80 5.36
CA ASP A 42 7.28 -4.13 6.28
C ASP A 42 8.40 -3.38 5.52
N LYS A 43 8.77 -3.89 4.34
CA LYS A 43 9.84 -3.34 3.50
C LYS A 43 9.47 -2.03 2.82
N SER A 44 8.19 -1.82 2.50
CA SER A 44 7.67 -0.63 1.81
C SER A 44 7.11 0.44 2.76
N LYS A 45 7.21 0.23 4.08
CA LYS A 45 6.66 1.15 5.07
C LYS A 45 7.36 2.51 5.05
N ILE A 46 6.60 3.56 5.37
CA ILE A 46 7.16 4.90 5.59
C ILE A 46 8.01 4.89 6.86
N THR A 47 9.19 5.49 6.78
CA THR A 47 10.11 5.69 7.91
C THR A 47 10.48 7.16 8.06
N LEU A 48 11.23 7.50 9.12
CA LEU A 48 11.72 8.88 9.32
C LEU A 48 12.70 9.35 8.23
N SER A 49 13.26 8.44 7.43
CA SER A 49 14.15 8.78 6.32
C SER A 49 13.42 8.88 4.97
N THR A 50 12.12 8.58 4.91
CA THR A 50 11.33 8.65 3.68
C THR A 50 11.18 10.10 3.23
N GLN A 51 11.50 10.36 1.94
CA GLN A 51 11.38 11.70 1.33
C GLN A 51 10.30 11.75 0.25
N ASP A 52 10.14 10.66 -0.49
CA ASP A 52 9.11 10.49 -1.52
C ASP A 52 8.14 9.39 -1.12
N VAL A 53 6.86 9.60 -1.40
CA VAL A 53 5.78 8.65 -1.11
C VAL A 53 4.92 8.42 -2.34
N LEU A 54 4.46 7.19 -2.51
CA LEU A 54 3.44 6.84 -3.51
C LEU A 54 2.11 6.60 -2.78
N ILE A 55 1.06 7.31 -3.20
CA ILE A 55 -0.29 7.11 -2.67
C ILE A 55 -1.01 6.09 -3.56
N VAL A 56 -1.30 4.91 -3.02
CA VAL A 56 -2.05 3.86 -3.70
C VAL A 56 -3.48 3.83 -3.16
N VAL A 57 -4.46 4.16 -4.01
CA VAL A 57 -5.89 4.18 -3.63
C VAL A 57 -6.61 3.03 -4.30
N CYS A 58 -6.94 2.01 -3.52
CA CYS A 58 -7.57 0.78 -4.02
C CYS A 58 -9.07 0.74 -3.72
N GLY A 59 -9.87 0.32 -4.71
CA GLY A 59 -11.30 0.07 -4.53
C GLY A 59 -11.60 -1.31 -3.95
N ALA A 60 -12.77 -1.43 -3.32
CA ALA A 60 -13.34 -2.70 -2.88
C ALA A 60 -14.80 -2.83 -3.35
N PRO A 61 -15.36 -4.04 -3.42
CA PRO A 61 -16.76 -4.23 -3.77
C PRO A 61 -17.70 -3.36 -2.92
N GLY A 62 -18.63 -2.65 -3.59
CA GLY A 62 -19.57 -1.75 -2.93
C GLY A 62 -19.03 -0.35 -2.61
N ILE A 63 -17.75 -0.06 -2.90
CA ILE A 63 -17.18 1.29 -2.72
C ILE A 63 -17.22 2.06 -4.06
N PRO A 64 -17.95 3.19 -4.12
CA PRO A 64 -18.02 4.00 -5.34
C PRO A 64 -16.69 4.65 -5.68
N LEU A 65 -16.43 4.84 -6.98
CA LEU A 65 -15.23 5.54 -7.47
C LEU A 65 -15.09 6.95 -6.90
N GLU A 66 -16.19 7.67 -6.72
CA GLU A 66 -16.16 9.02 -6.14
C GLU A 66 -15.66 9.04 -4.69
N THR A 67 -15.93 7.97 -3.93
CA THR A 67 -15.36 7.80 -2.58
C THR A 67 -13.84 7.65 -2.65
N LEU A 68 -13.34 6.88 -3.63
CA LEU A 68 -11.89 6.69 -3.83
C LEU A 68 -11.21 8.01 -4.23
N LYS A 69 -11.78 8.75 -5.18
CA LYS A 69 -11.28 10.07 -5.58
C LYS A 69 -11.26 11.05 -4.41
N LYS A 70 -12.31 11.07 -3.60
CA LYS A 70 -12.36 11.92 -2.40
C LYS A 70 -11.31 11.50 -1.37
N ALA A 71 -11.11 10.21 -1.14
CA ALA A 71 -10.06 9.71 -0.26
C ALA A 71 -8.67 10.13 -0.75
N GLN A 72 -8.40 10.01 -2.05
CA GLN A 72 -7.18 10.49 -2.67
C GLN A 72 -6.98 11.99 -2.40
N GLN A 73 -7.98 12.82 -2.68
CA GLN A 73 -7.91 14.28 -2.49
C GLN A 73 -7.61 14.66 -1.03
N VAL A 74 -8.30 14.03 -0.07
CA VAL A 74 -8.09 14.29 1.36
C VAL A 74 -6.67 13.89 1.79
N ALA A 75 -6.16 12.75 1.31
CA ALA A 75 -4.79 12.33 1.60
C ALA A 75 -3.76 13.31 1.03
N GLU A 76 -3.92 13.72 -0.24
CA GLU A 76 -3.05 14.71 -0.89
C GLU A 76 -3.07 16.06 -0.14
N GLU A 77 -4.25 16.54 0.26
CA GLU A 77 -4.42 17.78 1.02
C GLU A 77 -3.73 17.72 2.39
N TYR A 78 -3.93 16.64 3.14
CA TYR A 78 -3.37 16.50 4.48
C TYR A 78 -1.85 16.33 4.45
N ILE A 79 -1.34 15.51 3.53
CA ILE A 79 0.11 15.37 3.35
C ILE A 79 0.71 16.72 2.95
N GLY A 80 0.12 17.41 1.96
CA GLY A 80 0.58 18.73 1.54
C GLY A 80 0.55 19.78 2.67
N THR A 81 -0.47 19.76 3.51
CA THR A 81 -0.65 20.73 4.61
C THR A 81 0.29 20.48 5.78
N PHE A 82 0.44 19.22 6.20
CA PHE A 82 1.13 18.87 7.45
C PHE A 82 2.56 18.35 7.24
N CYS A 83 2.86 17.78 6.08
CA CYS A 83 4.17 17.23 5.74
C CYS A 83 4.87 18.00 4.61
N GLY A 84 4.14 18.80 3.84
CA GLY A 84 4.65 19.46 2.64
C GLY A 84 4.77 18.48 1.47
N GLY A 85 5.78 18.69 0.63
CA GLY A 85 6.01 17.91 -0.59
C GLY A 85 5.30 18.48 -1.82
N LYS A 86 5.67 17.97 -3.00
CA LYS A 86 5.06 18.35 -4.28
C LYS A 86 4.56 17.10 -4.97
N LYS A 87 3.31 17.12 -5.39
CA LYS A 87 2.77 16.08 -6.27
C LYS A 87 3.58 16.07 -7.56
N GLN A 88 4.18 14.93 -7.87
CA GLN A 88 4.75 14.70 -9.20
C GLN A 88 3.60 14.26 -10.12
N VAL A 89 3.46 14.95 -11.25
CA VAL A 89 2.38 14.76 -12.24
C VAL A 89 2.98 14.14 -13.49
#